data_AF-A0A7M3Y4L2-F1
#
_entry.id   AF-A0A7M3Y4L2-F1
#
_cell.length_a   1.000
_cell.length_b   1.000
_cell.length_c   1.000
_cell.angle_alpha   90.00
_cell.angle_beta   90.00
_cell.angle_gamma   90.00
#
_symmetry.space_group_name_H-M   'P 1'
#
loop_
_entity.id
_entity.type
_entity.pdbx_description
1 polymer ?
#
loop_
_entity_poly.entity_id
_entity_poly.type
_entity_poly.pdbx_seq_one_letter_code
_entity_poly.pdbx_strand_id
1 'polypeptide(L)'
;MRRRASLLLLLLICSSWAPALPGAGASDSSIVANTTWNGDVMLTGNLTVEGPAVLTLEAGTVVDADTYTIHVIDGGVLVAEDAIITSTAPLPSQGSHGSGLWPGVVVDATSSAFLNGTLIERAETCLHLEGTLEANDLNLEDCYIGLDMTSGAVADISNLHVERADVYAVRNSGDLDLHVGAALHNVSIGLLADGTTHAANLDVDGALQGVKATSGTTVV
;
A
#
# COMPACT_ATOMS: atom_id res chain seq x y z
N MET A 1 -45.46 34.10 -23.62
CA MET A 1 -44.21 33.30 -23.58
C MET A 1 -43.03 34.02 -22.91
N ARG A 2 -42.82 35.34 -23.12
CA ARG A 2 -41.71 36.11 -22.51
C ARG A 2 -41.63 36.10 -20.97
N ARG A 3 -42.77 36.16 -20.26
CA ARG A 3 -42.78 36.18 -18.77
C ARG A 3 -42.38 34.85 -18.11
N ARG A 4 -42.50 33.71 -18.80
CA ARG A 4 -42.10 32.39 -18.27
C ARG A 4 -40.59 32.18 -18.40
N ALA A 5 -39.98 32.66 -19.48
CA ALA A 5 -38.53 32.62 -19.69
C ALA A 5 -37.76 33.45 -18.64
N SER A 6 -38.30 34.61 -18.24
CA SER A 6 -37.69 35.46 -17.22
C SER A 6 -37.67 34.83 -15.83
N LEU A 7 -38.68 34.02 -15.47
CA LEU A 7 -38.74 33.33 -14.18
C LEU A 7 -37.75 32.16 -14.12
N LEU A 8 -37.59 31.44 -15.22
CA LEU A 8 -36.61 30.35 -15.37
C LEU A 8 -35.16 30.89 -15.33
N LEU A 9 -34.89 32.03 -15.97
CA LEU A 9 -33.57 32.66 -15.88
C LEU A 9 -33.23 33.11 -14.46
N LEU A 10 -34.19 33.67 -13.70
CA LEU A 10 -33.96 34.05 -12.30
C LEU A 10 -33.69 32.84 -11.40
N LEU A 11 -34.42 31.74 -11.60
CA LEU A 11 -34.22 30.50 -10.84
C LEU A 11 -32.83 29.88 -11.11
N LEU A 12 -32.35 29.91 -12.35
CA LEU A 12 -31.02 29.43 -12.74
C LEU A 12 -29.89 30.28 -12.16
N ILE A 13 -30.08 31.61 -12.03
CA ILE A 13 -29.10 32.52 -11.45
C ILE A 13 -29.05 32.40 -9.92
N CYS A 14 -30.17 32.03 -9.26
CA CYS A 14 -30.18 31.79 -7.81
C CYS A 14 -29.60 30.42 -7.42
N SER A 15 -29.59 29.41 -8.30
CA SER A 15 -28.96 28.11 -8.03
C SER A 15 -27.44 28.10 -8.14
N SER A 16 -26.82 29.11 -8.77
CA SER A 16 -25.35 29.19 -8.92
C SER A 16 -24.62 29.73 -7.68
N TRP A 17 -25.35 30.05 -6.61
CA TRP A 17 -24.83 30.51 -5.32
C TRP A 17 -25.14 29.53 -4.18
N ALA A 18 -25.02 28.23 -4.45
CA ALA A 18 -24.74 27.32 -3.36
C ALA A 18 -23.30 27.61 -2.88
N PRO A 19 -23.07 28.01 -1.62
CA PRO A 19 -21.70 28.04 -1.11
C PRO A 19 -21.14 26.62 -1.29
N ALA A 20 -19.99 26.52 -1.96
CA ALA A 20 -19.22 25.29 -1.93
C ALA A 20 -19.02 24.95 -0.46
N LEU A 21 -19.58 23.82 -0.01
CA LEU A 21 -19.22 23.29 1.30
C LEU A 21 -17.69 23.20 1.27
N PRO A 22 -16.96 23.78 2.24
CA PRO A 22 -15.53 23.54 2.32
C PRO A 22 -15.36 22.02 2.35
N GLY A 23 -14.67 21.48 1.35
CA GLY A 23 -14.26 20.07 1.40
C GLY A 23 -13.56 19.88 2.74
N ALA A 24 -13.82 18.74 3.41
CA ALA A 24 -13.02 18.35 4.55
C ALA A 24 -11.56 18.47 4.12
N GLY A 25 -10.85 19.46 4.67
CA GLY A 25 -9.51 19.76 4.24
C GLY A 25 -8.63 18.56 4.57
N ALA A 26 -7.70 18.24 3.67
CA ALA A 26 -6.69 17.26 3.99
C ALA A 26 -5.95 17.71 5.26
N SER A 27 -5.87 16.84 6.27
CA SER A 27 -5.19 17.08 7.53
C SER A 27 -4.30 15.89 7.83
N ASP A 28 -3.00 16.08 7.66
CA ASP A 28 -2.00 15.12 8.08
C ASP A 28 -2.12 14.86 9.59
N SER A 29 -1.80 13.63 10.00
CA SER A 29 -1.94 13.18 11.37
C SER A 29 -0.75 12.33 11.79
N SER A 30 -0.42 12.36 13.09
CA SER A 30 0.68 11.59 13.66
C SER A 30 0.21 10.76 14.84
N ILE A 31 0.55 9.47 14.84
CA ILE A 31 0.43 8.56 15.98
C ILE A 31 1.74 8.62 16.76
N VAL A 32 1.71 9.31 17.91
CA VAL A 32 2.87 9.50 18.79
C VAL A 32 2.75 8.75 20.13
N ALA A 33 1.69 7.96 20.27
CA ALA A 33 1.45 7.06 21.39
C ALA A 33 0.74 5.81 20.88
N ASN A 34 0.92 4.70 21.59
CA ASN A 34 0.33 3.42 21.21
C ASN A 34 -1.17 3.57 20.97
N THR A 35 -1.61 3.19 19.77
CA THR A 35 -2.97 3.39 19.30
C THR A 35 -3.44 2.10 18.65
N THR A 36 -4.68 1.71 18.98
CA THR A 36 -5.33 0.55 18.38
C THR A 36 -6.51 1.03 17.58
N TRP A 37 -6.58 0.60 16.31
CA TRP A 37 -7.71 0.83 15.42
C TRP A 37 -8.52 -0.45 15.25
N ASN A 38 -9.82 -0.27 15.02
CA ASN A 38 -10.77 -1.32 14.72
C ASN A 38 -11.86 -0.82 13.75
N GLY A 39 -12.46 -1.74 13.00
CA GLY A 39 -13.50 -1.41 12.02
C GLY A 39 -12.96 -0.59 10.85
N ASP A 40 -13.83 0.24 10.26
CA ASP A 40 -13.49 1.04 9.09
C ASP A 40 -12.83 2.37 9.51
N VAL A 41 -11.64 2.65 8.99
CA VAL A 41 -10.90 3.89 9.20
C VAL A 41 -10.64 4.56 7.86
N MET A 42 -11.10 5.80 7.70
CA MET A 42 -10.82 6.61 6.51
C MET A 42 -9.74 7.64 6.85
N LEU A 43 -8.67 7.67 6.07
CA LEU A 43 -7.65 8.72 6.20
C LEU A 43 -8.16 10.02 5.58
N THR A 44 -7.86 11.12 6.26
CA THR A 44 -8.16 12.47 5.77
C THR A 44 -6.90 13.25 5.44
N GLY A 45 -5.74 12.60 5.41
CA GLY A 45 -4.42 13.20 5.26
C GLY A 45 -3.35 12.12 5.41
N ASN A 46 -2.09 12.48 5.19
CA ASN A 46 -1.00 11.53 5.40
C ASN A 46 -0.95 11.12 6.87
N LEU A 47 -0.73 9.83 7.11
CA LEU A 47 -0.58 9.28 8.44
C LEU A 47 0.90 9.03 8.70
N THR A 48 1.42 9.55 9.80
CA THR A 48 2.74 9.23 10.31
C THR A 48 2.61 8.41 11.59
N VAL A 49 3.27 7.26 11.67
CA VAL A 49 3.45 6.52 12.93
C VAL A 49 4.86 6.80 13.41
N GLU A 50 4.98 7.64 14.43
CA GLU A 50 6.27 8.16 14.90
C GLU A 50 6.73 7.40 16.15
N GLY A 51 7.97 6.94 16.16
CA GLY A 51 8.54 6.23 17.29
C GLY A 51 8.52 7.06 18.59
N PRO A 52 8.33 6.40 19.75
CA PRO A 52 8.28 4.94 19.95
C PRO A 52 6.85 4.36 19.86
N ALA A 53 5.93 5.02 19.15
CA ALA A 53 4.54 4.58 19.11
C ALA A 53 4.34 3.31 18.28
N VAL A 54 3.35 2.52 18.70
CA VAL A 54 2.85 1.38 17.94
C VAL A 54 1.43 1.68 17.45
N LEU A 55 1.21 1.57 16.14
CA LEU A 55 -0.14 1.50 15.58
C LEU A 55 -0.51 0.03 15.40
N THR A 56 -1.58 -0.40 16.06
CA THR A 56 -2.14 -1.76 15.95
C THR A 56 -3.46 -1.73 15.20
N LEU A 57 -3.55 -2.46 14.09
CA LEU A 57 -4.79 -2.73 13.36
C LEU A 57 -5.31 -4.08 13.82
N GLU A 58 -6.44 -4.09 14.54
CA GLU A 58 -7.08 -5.32 14.99
C GLU A 58 -7.66 -6.12 13.81
N ALA A 59 -7.91 -7.40 14.02
CA ALA A 59 -8.55 -8.28 13.05
C ALA A 59 -9.83 -7.67 12.44
N GLY A 60 -9.88 -7.64 11.11
CA GLY A 60 -10.99 -7.08 10.34
C GLY A 60 -11.01 -5.55 10.24
N THR A 61 -9.96 -4.86 10.68
CA THR A 61 -9.80 -3.42 10.42
C THR A 61 -9.63 -3.18 8.92
N VAL A 62 -10.35 -2.21 8.38
CA VAL A 62 -10.22 -1.75 7.00
C VAL A 62 -9.77 -0.29 7.01
N VAL A 63 -8.56 -0.02 6.55
CA VAL A 63 -8.04 1.33 6.38
C VAL A 63 -8.20 1.74 4.92
N ASP A 64 -9.03 2.75 4.67
CA ASP A 64 -9.11 3.43 3.38
C ASP A 64 -8.18 4.64 3.39
N ALA A 65 -7.09 4.53 2.65
CA ALA A 65 -6.07 5.55 2.56
C ALA A 65 -6.45 6.70 1.62
N ASP A 66 -7.54 6.61 0.85
CA ASP A 66 -7.89 7.55 -0.22
C ASP A 66 -6.67 7.80 -1.14
N THR A 67 -6.04 8.97 -1.07
CA THR A 67 -4.82 9.28 -1.84
C THR A 67 -3.60 9.51 -0.95
N TYR A 68 -3.67 9.15 0.33
CA TYR A 68 -2.69 9.50 1.36
C TYR A 68 -1.74 8.35 1.68
N THR A 69 -0.53 8.68 2.14
CA THR A 69 0.46 7.68 2.55
C THR A 69 0.30 7.28 4.02
N ILE A 70 0.72 6.06 4.35
CA ILE A 70 0.98 5.63 5.73
C ILE A 70 2.50 5.48 5.87
N HIS A 71 3.12 6.32 6.70
CA HIS A 71 4.57 6.38 6.86
C HIS A 71 4.98 6.07 8.30
N VAL A 72 5.75 5.00 8.49
CA VAL A 72 6.24 4.56 9.80
C VAL A 72 7.69 5.01 9.96
N ILE A 73 7.96 5.93 10.90
CA ILE A 73 9.25 6.63 11.03
C ILE A 73 9.81 6.61 12.45
N ASP A 74 11.10 6.94 12.57
CA ASP A 74 11.79 7.20 13.84
C ASP A 74 11.66 6.11 14.90
N GLY A 75 11.58 4.83 14.46
CA GLY A 75 11.39 3.69 15.36
C GLY A 75 9.92 3.42 15.71
N GLY A 76 8.99 3.98 14.94
CA GLY A 76 7.58 3.61 14.98
C GLY A 76 7.36 2.17 14.52
N VAL A 77 6.23 1.60 14.92
CA VAL A 77 5.86 0.23 14.57
C VAL A 77 4.43 0.16 14.05
N LEU A 78 4.25 -0.52 12.92
CA LEU A 78 2.93 -0.95 12.44
C LEU A 78 2.74 -2.44 12.76
N VAL A 79 1.65 -2.78 13.44
CA VAL A 79 1.20 -4.16 13.65
C VAL A 79 -0.17 -4.31 13.02
N ALA A 80 -0.33 -5.29 12.15
CA ALA A 80 -1.60 -5.60 11.51
C ALA A 80 -1.88 -7.10 11.56
N GLU A 81 -3.07 -7.45 12.02
CA GLU A 81 -3.57 -8.82 12.09
C GLU A 81 -4.87 -8.88 11.30
N ASP A 82 -4.96 -9.74 10.29
CA ASP A 82 -6.16 -9.93 9.45
C ASP A 82 -6.82 -8.61 8.99
N ALA A 83 -5.98 -7.62 8.62
CA ALA A 83 -6.41 -6.27 8.28
C ALA A 83 -6.31 -6.01 6.77
N ILE A 84 -7.08 -5.02 6.29
CA ILE A 84 -7.05 -4.57 4.90
C ILE A 84 -6.62 -3.10 4.87
N ILE A 85 -5.61 -2.78 4.08
CA ILE A 85 -5.17 -1.40 3.80
C ILE A 85 -5.35 -1.16 2.30
N THR A 86 -6.28 -0.28 1.94
CA THR A 86 -6.75 -0.11 0.56
C THR A 86 -6.97 1.36 0.23
N SER A 87 -7.41 1.64 -0.99
CA SER A 87 -7.87 2.95 -1.41
C SER A 87 -9.14 2.84 -2.25
N THR A 88 -10.16 3.60 -1.89
CA THR A 88 -11.36 3.76 -2.72
C THR A 88 -11.26 4.93 -3.70
N ALA A 89 -10.11 5.62 -3.75
CA ALA A 89 -9.88 6.70 -4.69
C ALA A 89 -10.05 6.22 -6.15
N PRO A 90 -10.57 7.07 -7.05
CA PRO A 90 -10.74 6.72 -8.45
C PRO A 90 -9.41 6.29 -9.09
N LEU A 91 -9.45 5.21 -9.86
CA LEU A 91 -8.26 4.70 -10.57
C LEU A 91 -7.78 5.67 -11.65
N PRO A 92 -6.45 5.83 -11.83
CA PRO A 92 -5.88 6.78 -12.78
C PRO A 92 -6.14 6.43 -14.25
N SER A 93 -6.29 5.15 -14.60
CA SER A 93 -6.57 4.72 -15.98
C SER A 93 -7.14 3.29 -16.07
N GLN A 94 -7.75 2.96 -17.22
CA GLN A 94 -8.25 1.60 -17.52
C GLN A 94 -7.17 0.62 -18.04
N GLY A 95 -5.90 1.03 -18.12
CA GLY A 95 -4.80 0.20 -18.66
C GLY A 95 -3.92 -0.47 -17.60
N SER A 96 -4.13 -0.16 -16.33
CA SER A 96 -3.49 -0.79 -15.17
C SER A 96 -4.39 -1.91 -14.64
N HIS A 97 -3.83 -2.91 -13.96
CA HIS A 97 -4.64 -3.93 -13.27
C HIS A 97 -5.43 -3.39 -12.08
N GLY A 98 -5.27 -2.12 -11.72
CA GLY A 98 -5.96 -1.51 -10.60
C GLY A 98 -5.06 -0.77 -9.64
N SER A 99 -3.80 -0.47 -10.03
CA SER A 99 -2.89 0.37 -9.26
C SER A 99 -3.61 1.69 -8.95
N GLY A 100 -3.89 1.92 -7.67
CA GLY A 100 -4.50 3.17 -7.23
C GLY A 100 -3.45 4.27 -7.11
N LEU A 101 -3.93 5.42 -6.63
CA LEU A 101 -3.18 6.67 -6.61
C LEU A 101 -2.42 6.91 -5.32
N TRP A 102 -2.69 6.12 -4.27
CA TRP A 102 -2.04 6.33 -2.99
C TRP A 102 -0.63 5.72 -3.00
N PRO A 103 0.36 6.36 -2.35
CA PRO A 103 1.75 5.90 -2.40
C PRO A 103 1.99 4.50 -1.83
N GLY A 104 1.16 4.06 -0.88
CA GLY A 104 1.34 2.81 -0.15
C GLY A 104 1.68 2.98 1.32
N VAL A 105 2.14 1.87 1.91
CA VAL A 105 2.77 1.86 3.23
C VAL A 105 4.27 2.00 3.05
N VAL A 106 4.87 2.94 3.80
CA VAL A 106 6.32 3.18 3.82
C VAL A 106 6.84 2.90 5.22
N VAL A 107 7.85 2.04 5.33
CA VAL A 107 8.51 1.70 6.61
C VAL A 107 9.97 2.14 6.51
N ASP A 108 10.31 3.25 7.17
CA ASP A 108 11.65 3.84 7.14
C ASP A 108 12.71 2.95 7.79
N ALA A 109 13.98 3.25 7.51
CA ALA A 109 15.15 2.45 7.87
C ALA A 109 15.29 2.07 9.35
N THR A 110 14.68 2.83 10.27
CA THR A 110 14.73 2.58 11.72
C THR A 110 13.44 1.99 12.28
N SER A 111 12.43 1.79 11.44
CA SER A 111 11.08 1.38 11.80
C SER A 111 10.80 -0.08 11.45
N SER A 112 9.67 -0.60 11.94
CA SER A 112 9.29 -2.00 11.73
C SER A 112 7.82 -2.16 11.38
N ALA A 113 7.51 -3.19 10.59
CA ALA A 113 6.15 -3.66 10.37
C ALA A 113 6.04 -5.17 10.67
N PHE A 114 4.93 -5.54 11.32
CA PHE A 114 4.54 -6.92 11.63
C PHE A 114 3.17 -7.15 11.00
N LEU A 115 3.11 -7.91 9.90
CA LEU A 115 1.91 -8.03 9.07
C LEU A 115 1.50 -9.50 8.96
N ASN A 116 0.41 -9.87 9.63
CA ASN A 116 -0.13 -11.22 9.63
C ASN A 116 -1.53 -11.23 9.02
N GLY A 117 -1.78 -12.10 8.03
CA GLY A 117 -3.07 -12.18 7.33
C GLY A 117 -3.49 -10.86 6.66
N THR A 118 -2.53 -9.99 6.35
CA THR A 118 -2.80 -8.61 5.92
C THR A 118 -2.90 -8.51 4.41
N LEU A 119 -3.89 -7.76 3.93
CA LEU A 119 -4.01 -7.35 2.52
C LEU A 119 -3.64 -5.86 2.39
N ILE A 120 -2.71 -5.55 1.48
CA ILE A 120 -2.45 -4.18 1.03
C ILE A 120 -2.73 -4.12 -0.46
N GLU A 121 -3.60 -3.20 -0.90
CA GLU A 121 -4.02 -3.17 -2.29
C GLU A 121 -4.22 -1.77 -2.86
N ARG A 122 -4.30 -1.73 -4.20
CA ARG A 122 -4.70 -0.54 -4.95
C ARG A 122 -3.76 0.64 -4.70
N ALA A 123 -2.46 0.39 -4.57
CA ALA A 123 -1.43 1.40 -4.33
C ALA A 123 -0.54 1.62 -5.55
N GLU A 124 0.27 2.68 -5.54
CA GLU A 124 1.44 2.76 -6.42
C GLU A 124 2.44 1.67 -6.02
N THR A 125 2.94 1.70 -4.78
CA THR A 125 3.72 0.59 -4.22
C THR A 125 2.98 0.07 -3.00
N CYS A 126 2.57 -1.19 -2.92
CA CYS A 126 1.83 -1.64 -1.73
C CYS A 126 2.67 -1.47 -0.47
N LEU A 127 3.92 -1.94 -0.51
CA LEU A 127 4.84 -1.82 0.62
C LEU A 127 6.23 -1.40 0.15
N HIS A 128 6.65 -0.19 0.53
CA HIS A 128 8.02 0.27 0.41
C HIS A 128 8.74 0.09 1.75
N LEU A 129 9.82 -0.68 1.74
CA LEU A 129 10.55 -1.09 2.93
C LEU A 129 11.99 -0.61 2.88
N GLU A 130 12.35 0.20 3.87
CA GLU A 130 13.73 0.55 4.20
C GLU A 130 14.18 -0.08 5.53
N GLY A 131 13.23 -0.32 6.45
CA GLY A 131 13.46 -0.91 7.77
C GLY A 131 13.28 -2.42 7.80
N THR A 132 12.58 -2.92 8.83
CA THR A 132 12.35 -4.36 9.02
C THR A 132 10.90 -4.77 8.81
N LEU A 133 10.71 -5.94 8.19
CA LEU A 133 9.41 -6.56 8.00
C LEU A 133 9.46 -8.01 8.50
N GLU A 134 8.49 -8.37 9.33
CA GLU A 134 8.14 -9.76 9.62
C GLU A 134 6.69 -9.98 9.19
N ALA A 135 6.44 -10.99 8.36
CA ALA A 135 5.11 -11.21 7.82
C ALA A 135 4.74 -12.68 7.62
N ASN A 136 3.46 -12.97 7.83
CA ASN A 136 2.84 -14.26 7.55
C ASN A 136 1.53 -14.03 6.79
N ASP A 137 1.30 -14.75 5.70
CA ASP A 137 0.09 -14.60 4.88
C ASP A 137 -0.14 -13.15 4.41
N LEU A 138 0.91 -12.51 3.87
CA LEU A 138 0.87 -11.15 3.34
C LEU A 138 0.40 -11.15 1.88
N ASN A 139 -0.67 -10.43 1.58
CA ASN A 139 -1.24 -10.29 0.24
C ASN A 139 -1.03 -8.86 -0.27
N LEU A 140 -0.42 -8.71 -1.44
CA LEU A 140 -0.19 -7.43 -2.09
C LEU A 140 -0.86 -7.45 -3.47
N GLU A 141 -1.93 -6.69 -3.65
CA GLU A 141 -2.77 -6.78 -4.85
C GLU A 141 -2.95 -5.45 -5.58
N ASP A 142 -3.12 -5.52 -6.90
CA ASP A 142 -3.52 -4.38 -7.73
C ASP A 142 -2.65 -3.14 -7.51
N CYS A 143 -1.33 -3.32 -7.59
CA CYS A 143 -0.35 -2.26 -7.37
C CYS A 143 0.56 -2.07 -8.58
N TYR A 144 1.32 -0.98 -8.63
CA TYR A 144 2.38 -0.85 -9.64
C TYR A 144 3.60 -1.69 -9.25
N ILE A 145 3.93 -1.70 -7.96
CA ILE A 145 4.94 -2.56 -7.33
C ILE A 145 4.33 -3.21 -6.07
N GLY A 146 4.48 -4.52 -5.90
CA GLY A 146 4.04 -5.20 -4.68
C GLY A 146 4.93 -4.83 -3.48
N LEU A 147 6.09 -5.47 -3.39
CA LEU A 147 7.10 -5.22 -2.37
C LEU A 147 8.33 -4.56 -2.99
N ASP A 148 8.72 -3.41 -2.46
CA ASP A 148 9.93 -2.68 -2.85
C ASP A 148 10.87 -2.52 -1.66
N MET A 149 12.05 -3.15 -1.72
CA MET A 149 13.02 -3.13 -0.63
C MET A 149 14.28 -2.38 -1.03
N THR A 150 14.69 -1.42 -0.21
CA THR A 150 15.93 -0.67 -0.41
C THR A 150 17.14 -1.39 0.20
N SER A 151 18.33 -0.87 -0.09
CA SER A 151 19.55 -1.42 0.51
C SER A 151 19.57 -1.20 2.02
N GLY A 152 19.70 -2.29 2.79
CA GLY A 152 19.68 -2.26 4.26
C GLY A 152 18.35 -2.72 4.87
N ALA A 153 17.29 -2.76 4.07
CA ALA A 153 16.02 -3.37 4.46
C ALA A 153 16.18 -4.87 4.72
N VAL A 154 15.45 -5.38 5.70
CA VAL A 154 15.42 -6.80 6.04
C VAL A 154 13.97 -7.28 6.11
N ALA A 155 13.64 -8.32 5.35
CA ALA A 155 12.30 -8.91 5.35
C ALA A 155 12.35 -10.42 5.54
N ASP A 156 11.55 -10.89 6.49
CA ASP A 156 11.31 -12.30 6.78
C ASP A 156 9.82 -12.57 6.53
N ILE A 157 9.51 -13.35 5.49
CA ILE A 157 8.12 -13.53 5.04
C ILE A 157 7.80 -15.01 4.79
N SER A 158 6.71 -15.48 5.38
CA SER A 158 6.07 -16.74 5.03
C SER A 158 4.76 -16.48 4.29
N ASN A 159 4.52 -17.21 3.20
CA ASN A 159 3.32 -17.12 2.37
C ASN A 159 3.05 -15.70 1.81
N LEU A 160 4.04 -15.12 1.16
CA LEU A 160 3.85 -13.89 0.39
C LEU A 160 3.01 -14.19 -0.87
N HIS A 161 1.87 -13.53 -1.03
CA HIS A 161 1.15 -13.51 -2.29
C HIS A 161 1.20 -12.12 -2.90
N VAL A 162 1.67 -12.03 -4.14
CA VAL A 162 1.57 -10.80 -4.92
C VAL A 162 0.85 -11.11 -6.21
N GLU A 163 -0.23 -10.39 -6.48
CA GLU A 163 -1.14 -10.65 -7.58
C GLU A 163 -1.44 -9.34 -8.31
N ARG A 164 -1.37 -9.38 -9.64
CA ARG A 164 -1.71 -8.24 -10.51
C ARG A 164 -0.89 -6.97 -10.22
N ALA A 165 0.39 -7.11 -9.89
CA ALA A 165 1.32 -5.99 -9.87
C ALA A 165 1.72 -5.59 -11.30
N ASP A 166 1.57 -4.33 -11.69
CA ASP A 166 1.78 -3.89 -13.08
C ASP A 166 3.23 -4.08 -13.55
N VAL A 167 4.23 -3.89 -12.67
CA VAL A 167 5.65 -3.99 -13.03
C VAL A 167 6.39 -5.06 -12.26
N TYR A 168 6.57 -4.89 -10.95
CA TYR A 168 7.36 -5.79 -10.13
C TYR A 168 6.46 -6.39 -9.06
N ALA A 169 6.43 -7.72 -8.94
CA ALA A 169 5.84 -8.34 -7.77
C ALA A 169 6.72 -8.04 -6.55
N VAL A 170 8.03 -8.32 -6.68
CA VAL A 170 9.05 -8.00 -5.69
C VAL A 170 10.26 -7.36 -6.36
N ARG A 171 10.69 -6.21 -5.86
CA ARG A 171 11.99 -5.59 -6.16
C ARG A 171 12.81 -5.56 -4.89
N ASN A 172 13.90 -6.32 -4.86
CA ASN A 172 14.72 -6.45 -3.67
C ASN A 172 16.16 -5.98 -3.87
N SER A 173 16.55 -4.93 -3.16
CA SER A 173 17.95 -4.49 -2.99
C SER A 173 18.50 -4.68 -1.57
N GLY A 174 17.70 -5.26 -0.65
CA GLY A 174 18.04 -5.54 0.74
C GLY A 174 18.32 -7.02 1.00
N ASP A 175 17.93 -7.51 2.18
CA ASP A 175 18.00 -8.92 2.57
C ASP A 175 16.59 -9.50 2.72
N LEU A 176 16.21 -10.41 1.83
CA LEU A 176 14.87 -10.99 1.75
C LEU A 176 14.93 -12.49 1.94
N ASP A 177 14.20 -12.99 2.93
CA ASP A 177 13.93 -14.42 3.12
C ASP A 177 12.44 -14.71 2.89
N LEU A 178 12.15 -15.51 1.85
CA LEU A 178 10.84 -16.04 1.52
C LEU A 178 10.80 -17.52 1.91
N HIS A 179 10.33 -17.80 3.12
CA HIS A 179 10.46 -19.12 3.76
C HIS A 179 9.69 -20.22 3.05
N VAL A 180 8.43 -19.98 2.72
CA VAL A 180 7.53 -20.95 2.09
C VAL A 180 6.40 -20.22 1.37
N GLY A 181 5.85 -20.86 0.34
CA GLY A 181 4.55 -20.49 -0.21
C GLY A 181 4.49 -19.13 -0.88
N ALA A 182 5.63 -18.57 -1.31
CA ALA A 182 5.64 -17.33 -2.06
C ALA A 182 5.05 -17.55 -3.46
N ALA A 183 4.04 -16.77 -3.83
CA ALA A 183 3.32 -16.85 -5.09
C ALA A 183 3.21 -15.47 -5.75
N LEU A 184 3.87 -15.29 -6.90
CA LEU A 184 3.97 -14.03 -7.63
C LEU A 184 3.27 -14.17 -9.00
N HIS A 185 2.05 -13.67 -9.11
CA HIS A 185 1.14 -14.02 -10.19
C HIS A 185 0.65 -12.80 -10.99
N ASN A 186 0.46 -12.99 -12.30
CA ASN A 186 -0.09 -11.97 -13.21
C ASN A 186 0.66 -10.63 -13.18
N VAL A 187 1.99 -10.70 -13.20
CA VAL A 187 2.90 -9.55 -13.08
C VAL A 187 3.76 -9.37 -14.33
N SER A 188 4.37 -8.21 -14.54
CA SER A 188 5.38 -8.09 -15.61
C SER A 188 6.68 -8.81 -15.24
N ILE A 189 7.19 -8.58 -14.03
CA ILE A 189 8.41 -9.18 -13.49
C ILE A 189 8.09 -9.74 -12.10
N GLY A 190 8.31 -11.03 -11.88
CA GLY A 190 8.11 -11.67 -10.58
C GLY A 190 9.05 -11.11 -9.53
N LEU A 191 10.31 -11.49 -9.59
CA LEU A 191 11.34 -11.04 -8.66
C LEU A 191 12.50 -10.37 -9.42
N LEU A 192 12.74 -9.10 -9.12
CA LEU A 192 14.00 -8.42 -9.45
C LEU A 192 14.90 -8.44 -8.21
N ALA A 193 16.00 -9.19 -8.25
CA ALA A 193 16.94 -9.32 -7.15
C ALA A 193 18.26 -8.61 -7.45
N ASP A 194 18.56 -7.58 -6.66
CA ASP A 194 19.83 -6.84 -6.64
C ASP A 194 20.55 -6.95 -5.28
N GLY A 195 19.84 -7.40 -4.24
CA GLY A 195 20.37 -7.69 -2.90
C GLY A 195 20.58 -9.17 -2.62
N THR A 196 20.41 -9.57 -1.35
CA THR A 196 20.37 -10.98 -0.94
C THR A 196 18.93 -11.46 -0.98
N THR A 197 18.67 -12.57 -1.64
CA THR A 197 17.36 -13.24 -1.63
C THR A 197 17.53 -14.73 -1.41
N HIS A 198 16.83 -15.22 -0.40
CA HIS A 198 16.57 -16.63 -0.18
C HIS A 198 15.09 -16.86 -0.42
N ALA A 199 14.74 -17.76 -1.34
CA ALA A 199 13.36 -18.12 -1.59
C ALA A 199 13.24 -19.64 -1.71
N ALA A 200 12.34 -20.23 -0.92
CA ALA A 200 12.04 -21.64 -1.02
C ALA A 200 10.63 -21.85 -1.56
N ASN A 201 10.52 -22.69 -2.61
CA ASN A 201 9.26 -22.99 -3.29
C ASN A 201 8.56 -21.75 -3.85
N LEU A 202 9.32 -20.86 -4.50
CA LEU A 202 8.78 -19.70 -5.18
C LEU A 202 7.96 -20.13 -6.41
N ASP A 203 6.68 -19.80 -6.42
CA ASP A 203 5.80 -19.95 -7.57
C ASP A 203 5.67 -18.61 -8.31
N VAL A 204 5.94 -18.62 -9.61
CA VAL A 204 5.79 -17.43 -10.46
C VAL A 204 5.03 -17.83 -11.71
N ASP A 205 3.84 -17.25 -11.89
CA ASP A 205 2.93 -17.57 -12.99
C ASP A 205 2.40 -16.29 -13.65
N GLY A 206 2.06 -16.38 -14.94
CA GLY A 206 1.57 -15.22 -15.70
C GLY A 206 2.58 -14.08 -15.85
N ALA A 207 3.87 -14.33 -15.59
CA ALA A 207 4.93 -13.33 -15.65
C ALA A 207 5.63 -13.25 -17.02
N LEU A 208 5.97 -12.04 -17.48
CA LEU A 208 6.85 -11.88 -18.65
C LEU A 208 8.30 -12.30 -18.32
N GLN A 209 8.74 -12.03 -17.09
CA GLN A 209 10.01 -12.48 -16.55
C GLN A 209 9.78 -13.02 -15.13
N GLY A 210 10.13 -14.29 -14.90
CA GLY A 210 9.93 -14.92 -13.59
C GLY A 210 10.85 -14.33 -12.52
N VAL A 211 12.16 -14.65 -12.60
CA VAL A 211 13.20 -14.11 -11.71
C VAL A 211 14.30 -13.47 -12.55
N LYS A 212 14.71 -12.26 -12.18
CA LYS A 212 15.82 -11.52 -12.76
C LYS A 212 16.79 -11.12 -11.65
N ALA A 213 17.89 -11.85 -11.53
CA ALA A 213 19.01 -11.46 -10.67
C ALA A 213 19.94 -10.50 -11.45
N THR A 214 20.16 -9.30 -10.92
CA THR A 214 21.06 -8.28 -11.51
C THR A 214 22.41 -8.24 -10.80
N SER A 215 22.41 -8.31 -9.47
CA SER A 215 23.59 -8.44 -8.63
C SER A 215 23.22 -9.10 -7.30
N GLY A 216 24.12 -9.09 -6.31
CA GLY A 216 23.88 -9.72 -5.02
C GLY A 216 23.92 -11.25 -5.04
N THR A 217 23.16 -11.89 -4.14
CA THR A 217 23.09 -13.36 -4.02
C THR A 217 21.63 -13.77 -4.07
N THR A 218 21.27 -14.68 -4.97
CA THR A 218 19.91 -15.19 -5.10
C THR A 218 19.93 -16.71 -5.06
N VAL A 219 19.16 -17.29 -4.13
CA VAL A 219 18.91 -18.73 -4.03
C VAL A 219 17.41 -18.93 -4.17
N VAL A 220 16.98 -19.59 -5.25
CA VAL A 220 15.59 -19.96 -5.56
C VAL A 220 15.52 -21.44 -5.90
#